data_AF-A0A7G8DD24-F1
#
_entry.id   AF-A0A7G8DD24-F1
#
_cell.length_a   1.000
_cell.length_b   1.000
_cell.length_c   1.000
_cell.angle_alpha   90.00
_cell.angle_beta   90.00
_cell.angle_gamma   90.00
#
_symmetry.space_group_name_H-M   'P 1'
#
loop_
_entity.id
_entity.type
_entity.pdbx_description
1 polymer ?
#
loop_
_entity_poly.entity_id
_entity_poly.type
_entity_poly.pdbx_seq_one_letter_code
_entity_poly.pdbx_strand_id
1 'polypeptide(L)'
;MAGWVPSPQQIKTIEEARHLLGLVPEEDGDATNRLRVNTLNVYSRLHPELTDSQQLIEDAFEFLAKQVDQRRRSKTKRNPRQRQGF
;
A
#
# COMPACT_ATOMS: atom_id res chain seq x y z
N MET A 1 16.24 -0.92 -9.15
CA MET A 1 15.46 -1.27 -7.94
C MET A 1 15.94 -2.63 -7.48
N ALA A 2 16.51 -2.72 -6.28
CA ALA A 2 17.06 -3.98 -5.78
C ALA A 2 15.99 -5.09 -5.78
N GLY A 3 16.35 -6.27 -6.28
CA GLY A 3 15.48 -7.44 -6.39
C GLY A 3 15.13 -7.98 -5.01
N TRP A 4 14.16 -7.38 -4.35
CA TRP A 4 13.57 -7.96 -3.16
C TRP A 4 12.87 -9.25 -3.55
N VAL A 5 13.25 -10.33 -2.88
CA VAL A 5 12.63 -11.65 -3.04
C VAL A 5 11.88 -11.94 -1.73
N PRO A 6 10.55 -12.06 -1.75
CA PRO A 6 9.78 -12.41 -0.57
C PRO A 6 10.11 -13.84 -0.12
N SER A 7 10.07 -14.08 1.19
CA SER A 7 10.18 -15.43 1.74
C SER A 7 8.97 -16.29 1.33
N PRO A 8 9.08 -17.64 1.36
CA PRO A 8 7.94 -18.52 1.08
C PRO A 8 6.72 -18.21 1.95
N GLN A 9 6.94 -17.84 3.21
CA GLN A 9 5.86 -17.46 4.12
C GLN A 9 5.20 -16.14 3.69
N GLN A 10 6.00 -15.13 3.30
CA GLN A 10 5.46 -13.87 2.78
C GLN A 10 4.67 -14.08 1.50
N ILE A 11 5.17 -14.91 0.57
CA ILE A 11 4.45 -15.25 -0.66
C ILE A 11 3.07 -15.81 -0.32
N LYS A 12 3.02 -16.83 0.55
CA LYS A 12 1.76 -17.45 0.97
C LYS A 12 0.80 -16.43 1.61
N THR A 13 1.27 -15.64 2.57
CA THR A 13 0.45 -14.63 3.25
C THR A 13 -0.08 -13.57 2.28
N ILE A 14 0.73 -13.12 1.32
CA ILE A 14 0.32 -12.17 0.27
C ILE A 14 -0.70 -12.79 -0.68
N GLU A 15 -0.50 -14.03 -1.12
CA GLU A 15 -1.44 -14.73 -2.01
C GLU A 15 -2.80 -14.94 -1.36
N GLU A 16 -2.83 -15.36 -0.10
CA GLU A 16 -4.04 -15.48 0.70
C GLU A 16 -4.74 -14.11 0.88
N ALA A 17 -3.99 -13.05 1.18
CA ALA A 17 -4.54 -11.70 1.28
C ALA A 17 -5.14 -11.20 -0.05
N ARG A 18 -4.48 -11.50 -1.18
CA ARG A 18 -4.99 -11.20 -2.53
C ARG A 18 -6.29 -11.95 -2.81
N HIS A 19 -6.36 -13.23 -2.43
CA HIS A 19 -7.56 -14.04 -2.59
C HIS A 19 -8.74 -13.50 -1.78
N LEU A 20 -8.51 -13.17 -0.49
CA LEU A 20 -9.54 -12.59 0.39
C LEU A 20 -10.13 -11.28 -0.14
N LEU A 21 -9.31 -10.48 -0.83
CA LEU A 21 -9.71 -9.21 -1.43
C LEU A 21 -10.25 -9.34 -2.86
N GLY A 22 -10.27 -10.54 -3.44
CA GLY A 22 -10.67 -10.77 -4.82
C GLY A 22 -9.75 -10.08 -5.83
N LEU A 23 -8.45 -9.94 -5.52
CA LEU A 23 -7.48 -9.27 -6.38
C LEU A 23 -6.96 -10.22 -7.46
N VAL A 24 -6.88 -9.71 -8.68
CA VAL A 24 -6.29 -10.40 -9.83
C VAL A 24 -4.78 -10.13 -9.90
N PRO A 25 -4.00 -10.86 -10.73
CA PRO A 25 -2.63 -10.50 -11.06
C PRO A 25 -2.47 -9.02 -11.43
N GLU A 26 -1.32 -8.44 -11.09
CA GLU A 26 -1.05 -7.01 -11.30
C GLU A 26 -1.20 -6.60 -12.78
N GLU A 27 -0.82 -7.49 -13.69
CA GLU A 27 -0.88 -7.31 -15.15
C GLU A 27 -2.31 -7.25 -15.68
N ASP A 28 -3.23 -7.99 -15.06
CA ASP A 28 -4.64 -8.11 -15.47
C ASP A 28 -5.55 -7.08 -14.79
N GLY A 29 -5.04 -6.41 -13.75
CA GLY A 29 -5.82 -5.53 -12.89
C GLY A 29 -5.87 -4.07 -13.33
N ASP A 30 -6.94 -3.38 -12.92
CA ASP A 30 -7.04 -1.93 -13.05
C ASP A 30 -6.06 -1.20 -12.10
N ALA A 31 -6.03 0.14 -12.17
CA ALA A 31 -5.16 0.95 -11.32
C ALA A 31 -5.40 0.73 -9.82
N THR A 32 -6.65 0.42 -9.42
CA THR A 32 -7.00 0.15 -8.02
C THR A 32 -6.45 -1.19 -7.57
N ASN A 33 -6.58 -2.23 -8.40
CA ASN A 33 -6.01 -3.56 -8.15
C ASN A 33 -4.50 -3.47 -8.00
N ARG A 34 -3.81 -2.82 -8.94
CA ARG A 34 -2.36 -2.62 -8.89
C ARG A 34 -1.92 -1.88 -7.64
N LEU A 35 -2.65 -0.84 -7.23
CA LEU A 35 -2.35 -0.11 -5.99
C LEU A 35 -2.48 -1.01 -4.77
N ARG A 36 -3.53 -1.82 -4.68
CA ARG A 36 -3.76 -2.73 -3.55
C ARG A 36 -2.69 -3.81 -3.48
N VAL A 37 -2.38 -4.47 -4.61
CA VAL A 37 -1.30 -5.48 -4.68
C VAL A 37 0.03 -4.89 -4.26
N ASN A 38 0.40 -3.72 -4.79
CA ASN A 38 1.64 -3.04 -4.41
C ASN A 38 1.67 -2.65 -2.93
N THR A 39 0.54 -2.24 -2.37
CA THR A 39 0.43 -1.89 -0.95
C THR A 39 0.71 -3.11 -0.06
N LEU A 40 0.11 -4.27 -0.37
CA LEU A 40 0.37 -5.52 0.34
C LEU A 40 1.85 -5.93 0.24
N ASN A 41 2.43 -5.86 -0.96
CA ASN A 41 3.84 -6.20 -1.18
C ASN A 41 4.79 -5.29 -0.40
N VAL A 42 4.55 -3.97 -0.42
CA VAL A 42 5.37 -3.00 0.32
C VAL A 42 5.24 -3.23 1.82
N TYR A 43 4.03 -3.45 2.34
CA TYR A 43 3.84 -3.63 3.76
C TYR A 43 4.45 -4.95 4.25
N SER A 44 4.25 -6.04 3.51
CA SER A 44 4.88 -7.33 3.81
C SER A 44 6.41 -7.25 3.77
N ARG A 45 6.99 -6.44 2.88
CA ARG A 45 8.44 -6.18 2.87
C ARG A 45 8.94 -5.46 4.13
N LEU A 46 8.15 -4.52 4.65
CA LEU A 46 8.48 -3.76 5.86
C LEU A 46 8.25 -4.56 7.15
N HIS A 47 7.28 -5.48 7.12
CA HIS A 47 6.85 -6.33 8.23
C HIS A 47 6.91 -7.82 7.85
N PRO A 48 8.12 -8.36 7.62
CA PRO A 48 8.29 -9.77 7.22
C PRO A 48 7.81 -10.78 8.27
N GLU A 49 7.68 -10.36 9.53
CA GLU A 49 7.15 -11.15 10.65
C GLU A 49 5.64 -11.40 10.57
N LEU A 50 4.92 -10.63 9.75
CA LEU A 50 3.48 -10.69 9.67
C LEU A 50 3.06 -11.86 8.78
N THR A 51 2.47 -12.88 9.41
CA THR A 51 2.07 -14.12 8.75
C THR A 51 0.56 -14.26 8.56
N ASP A 52 -0.24 -13.46 9.25
CA ASP A 52 -1.69 -13.44 9.16
C ASP A 52 -2.16 -12.55 8.01
N SER A 53 -2.89 -13.14 7.05
CA SER A 53 -3.33 -12.42 5.86
C SER A 53 -4.40 -11.37 6.11
N GLN A 54 -5.26 -11.54 7.12
CA GLN A 54 -6.26 -10.52 7.47
C GLN A 54 -5.58 -9.32 8.12
N GLN A 55 -4.67 -9.58 9.06
CA GLN A 55 -3.87 -8.53 9.68
C GLN A 55 -3.03 -7.77 8.64
N LEU A 56 -2.49 -8.48 7.64
CA LEU A 56 -1.75 -7.84 6.54
C LEU A 56 -2.64 -6.83 5.79
N ILE A 57 -3.88 -7.20 5.50
CA ILE A 57 -4.84 -6.35 4.77
C ILE A 57 -5.15 -5.09 5.57
N GLU A 58 -5.53 -5.27 6.84
CA GLU A 58 -5.94 -4.18 7.73
C GLU A 58 -4.81 -3.16 7.90
N ASP A 59 -3.64 -3.64 8.31
CA ASP A 59 -2.49 -2.80 8.60
C ASP A 59 -1.95 -2.10 7.34
N ALA A 60 -1.87 -2.81 6.21
CA ALA A 60 -1.35 -2.25 4.97
C ALA A 60 -2.27 -1.13 4.42
N PHE A 61 -3.58 -1.27 4.53
CA PHE A 61 -4.51 -0.23 4.10
C PHE A 61 -4.65 0.92 5.09
N GLU A 62 -4.53 0.66 6.39
CA GLU A 62 -4.42 1.75 7.36
C GLU A 62 -3.14 2.57 7.10
N PHE A 63 -2.02 1.90 6.84
CA PHE A 63 -0.77 2.54 6.42
C PHE A 63 -0.95 3.40 5.17
N LEU A 64 -1.59 2.86 4.13
CA LEU A 64 -1.88 3.60 2.90
C LEU A 64 -2.75 4.85 3.17
N ALA A 65 -3.81 4.72 3.97
CA ALA A 65 -4.68 5.83 4.33
C ALA A 65 -3.90 6.94 5.05
N LYS A 66 -3.06 6.57 6.04
CA LYS A 66 -2.17 7.51 6.74
C LYS A 66 -1.23 8.24 5.78
N GLN A 67 -0.65 7.54 4.80
CA GLN A 67 0.22 8.15 3.79
C GLN A 67 -0.54 9.14 2.89
N VAL A 68 -1.76 8.80 2.46
CA VAL A 68 -2.60 9.69 1.66
C VAL A 68 -2.97 10.94 2.45
N ASP A 69 -3.35 10.80 3.71
CA ASP A 69 -3.71 11.92 4.58
C ASP A 69 -2.52 12.85 4.85
N GLN A 70 -1.34 12.29 5.11
CA GLN A 70 -0.11 13.07 5.26
C GLN A 70 0.20 13.87 3.98
N ARG A 71 0.08 13.26 2.80
CA ARG A 71 0.27 13.94 1.51
C ARG A 71 -0.76 15.04 1.27
N ARG A 72 -2.02 14.85 1.67
CA ARG A 72 -3.06 15.89 1.61
C ARG A 72 -2.70 17.08 2.51
N ARG A 73 -2.35 16.82 3.77
CA ARG A 73 -1.97 17.85 4.74
C ARG A 73 -0.71 18.61 4.34
N SER A 74 0.30 17.94 3.78
CA SER A 74 1.53 18.59 3.30
C SER A 74 1.28 19.49 2.09
N LYS A 75 0.39 19.10 1.17
CA LYS A 75 -0.05 19.95 0.06
C LYS A 75 -0.79 21.20 0.55
N THR A 76 -1.66 21.09 1.54
CA THR A 76 -2.34 22.25 2.15
C THR A 76 -1.36 23.20 2.83
N LYS A 77 -0.33 22.67 3.53
CA LYS A 77 0.71 23.50 4.17
C LYS A 77 1.69 24.16 3.18
N ARG A 78 1.84 23.62 1.96
CA ARG A 78 2.76 24.15 0.95
C ARG A 78 2.19 25.32 0.14
N ASN A 79 0.94 25.75 0.40
CA ASN A 79 0.29 26.82 -0.34
C ASN A 79 -0.13 28.07 0.51
N PRO A 80 0.78 28.76 1.25
CA PRO A 80 0.45 30.03 1.89
C PRO A 80 0.78 31.28 1.05
N ARG A 81 1.09 31.19 -0.26
CA ARG A 81 1.47 32.36 -1.07
C ARG A 81 0.78 32.44 -2.42
N GLN A 82 -0.54 32.62 -2.45
CA GLN A 82 -1.24 33.34 -3.54
C GLN A 82 -2.55 33.93 -3.02
N ARG A 83 -2.49 34.78 -1.99
CA ARG A 83 -3.58 35.71 -1.63
C ARG A 83 -3.00 36.93 -0.94
N GLN A 84 -2.23 37.76 -1.65
CA GLN A 84 -2.13 39.20 -1.40
C GLN A 84 -1.56 39.86 -2.67
N GLY A 85 -2.26 40.87 -3.17
CA GLY A 85 -1.86 41.65 -4.34
C GLY A 85 -3.07 42.28 -5.00
N PHE A 86 -3.51 43.39 -4.39
CA PHE A 86 -4.38 44.50 -4.83
C PHE A 86 -5.00 44.44 -6.23
#